data_AF-A0A2M7R5B9-F1
#
_entry.id   AF-A0A2M7R5B9-F1
#
_cell.length_a   1.000
_cell.length_b   1.000
_cell.length_c   1.000
_cell.angle_alpha   90.00
_cell.angle_beta   90.00
_cell.angle_gamma   90.00
#
_symmetry.space_group_name_H-M   'P 1'
#
loop_
_entity.id
_entity.type
_entity.pdbx_description
1 polymer ?
#
loop_
_entity_poly.entity_id
_entity_poly.type
_entity_poly.pdbx_seq_one_letter_code
_entity_poly.pdbx_strand_id
1 'polypeptide(L)'
;MEDDLDFLKEFPKDDSDMFIVYECFTFDNFFRLLLKADFDHEDALMFMLAHCSMSAYVFQERLHNKKYRKLSADDALSPDEAARRAKVIYDMMEISGYFST
;
A
#
# COMPACT_ATOMS: atom_id res chain seq x y z
N MET A 1 -20.44 1.78 1.08
CA MET A 1 -19.59 2.96 1.34
C MET A 1 -18.76 2.78 2.60
N GLU A 2 -19.32 2.42 3.77
CA GLU A 2 -18.49 2.07 4.96
C GLU A 2 -17.83 0.68 4.82
N ASP A 3 -18.48 -0.27 4.12
CA ASP A 3 -17.95 -1.63 3.89
C ASP A 3 -16.78 -1.70 2.87
N ASP A 4 -16.58 -0.68 2.03
CA ASP A 4 -15.64 -0.76 0.89
C ASP A 4 -14.17 -0.56 1.30
N LEU A 5 -13.94 -0.02 2.50
CA LEU A 5 -12.60 0.24 3.06
C LEU A 5 -12.24 -0.68 4.24
N ASP A 6 -13.06 -1.70 4.51
CA ASP A 6 -12.79 -2.64 5.60
C ASP A 6 -11.45 -3.38 5.44
N PHE A 7 -10.98 -3.53 4.20
CA PHE A 7 -9.68 -4.13 3.91
C PHE A 7 -8.50 -3.43 4.60
N LEU A 8 -8.63 -2.13 4.92
CA LEU A 8 -7.59 -1.35 5.56
C LEU A 8 -7.18 -1.94 6.92
N LYS A 9 -8.12 -2.60 7.62
CA LYS A 9 -7.89 -3.22 8.93
C LYS A 9 -6.86 -4.36 8.88
N GLU A 10 -6.65 -4.94 7.70
CA GLU A 10 -5.74 -6.08 7.51
C GLU A 10 -4.28 -5.64 7.32
N PHE A 11 -4.03 -4.37 6.97
CA PHE A 11 -2.69 -3.89 6.63
C PHE A 11 -1.91 -3.37 7.84
N PRO A 12 -0.58 -3.63 7.90
CA PRO A 12 0.25 -3.13 8.98
C PRO A 12 0.39 -1.60 8.90
N LYS A 13 0.52 -0.98 10.09
CA LYS A 13 0.77 0.45 10.26
C LYS A 13 2.00 0.68 11.12
N ASP A 14 2.65 1.83 10.92
CA ASP A 14 3.75 2.29 11.76
C ASP A 14 3.24 3.03 13.02
N ASP A 15 4.17 3.45 13.89
CA ASP A 15 3.88 4.16 15.13
C ASP A 15 3.18 5.52 14.92
N SER A 16 3.20 6.05 13.70
CA SER A 16 2.49 7.28 13.31
C SER A 16 1.09 7.02 12.74
N ASP A 17 0.58 5.80 12.87
CA ASP A 17 -0.71 5.33 12.35
C ASP A 17 -0.81 5.36 10.80
N MET A 18 0.34 5.33 10.11
CA MET A 18 0.43 5.33 8.66
C MET A 18 0.59 3.90 8.13
N PHE A 19 -0.09 3.55 7.03
CA PHE A 19 0.04 2.24 6.40
C PHE A 19 1.43 2.02 5.82
N ILE A 20 2.04 0.88 6.10
CA ILE A 20 3.41 0.60 5.67
C ILE A 20 3.43 0.08 4.24
N VAL A 21 4.07 0.85 3.35
CA VAL A 21 4.15 0.58 1.90
C VAL A 21 5.58 0.80 1.40
N TYR A 22 6.50 -0.05 1.85
CA TYR A 22 7.93 0.12 1.57
C TYR A 22 8.44 -0.59 0.31
N GLU A 23 7.61 -1.37 -0.36
CA GLU A 23 7.97 -1.99 -1.63
C GLU A 23 6.82 -2.02 -2.63
N CYS A 24 7.17 -2.24 -3.90
CA CYS A 24 6.29 -2.03 -5.04
C CYS A 24 5.10 -2.99 -5.09
N PHE A 25 5.22 -4.22 -4.59
CA PHE A 25 4.17 -5.21 -4.59
C PHE A 25 3.04 -4.82 -3.60
N THR A 26 3.38 -4.38 -2.40
CA THR A 26 2.45 -3.86 -1.39
C THR A 26 1.81 -2.59 -1.92
N PHE A 27 2.59 -1.69 -2.52
CA PHE A 27 2.05 -0.51 -3.18
C PHE A 27 1.01 -0.90 -4.23
N ASP A 28 1.37 -1.77 -5.16
CA ASP A 28 0.50 -2.13 -6.29
C ASP A 28 -0.81 -2.75 -5.79
N ASN A 29 -0.75 -3.68 -4.82
CA ASN A 29 -1.96 -4.32 -4.32
C ASN A 29 -2.83 -3.38 -3.47
N PHE A 30 -2.22 -2.56 -2.60
CA PHE A 30 -2.95 -1.57 -1.82
C PHE A 30 -3.66 -0.57 -2.75
N PHE A 31 -2.94 -0.06 -3.75
CA PHE A 31 -3.48 0.88 -4.73
C PHE A 31 -4.64 0.25 -5.53
N ARG A 32 -4.49 -0.99 -5.98
CA ARG A 32 -5.56 -1.71 -6.69
C ARG A 32 -6.79 -1.95 -5.82
N LEU A 33 -6.62 -2.20 -4.52
CA LEU A 33 -7.73 -2.33 -3.58
C LEU A 33 -8.48 -1.00 -3.40
N LEU A 34 -7.77 0.13 -3.37
CA LEU A 34 -8.41 1.46 -3.42
C LEU A 34 -9.22 1.64 -4.70
N LEU A 35 -8.64 1.31 -5.86
CA LEU A 35 -9.37 1.38 -7.14
C LEU A 35 -10.62 0.47 -7.15
N LYS A 36 -10.53 -0.70 -6.51
CA LYS A 36 -11.66 -1.63 -6.36
C LYS A 36 -12.75 -1.09 -5.42
N ALA A 37 -12.39 -0.19 -4.51
CA ALA A 37 -13.30 0.54 -3.64
C ALA A 37 -13.84 1.83 -4.28
N ASP A 38 -13.90 1.88 -5.62
CA ASP A 38 -14.38 2.99 -6.45
C ASP A 38 -13.57 4.30 -6.36
N PHE A 39 -12.32 4.25 -5.89
CA PHE A 39 -11.41 5.40 -6.04
C PHE A 39 -10.93 5.49 -7.49
N ASP A 40 -10.82 6.71 -8.02
CA ASP A 40 -10.04 6.90 -9.24
C ASP A 40 -8.53 6.93 -8.94
N HIS A 41 -7.68 6.95 -9.97
CA HIS A 41 -6.22 6.94 -9.78
C HIS A 41 -5.68 8.16 -9.04
N GLU A 42 -6.31 9.32 -9.15
CA GLU A 42 -5.84 10.52 -8.45
C GLU A 42 -6.31 10.51 -7.00
N ASP A 43 -7.55 10.08 -6.73
CA ASP A 43 -8.07 9.87 -5.38
C ASP A 43 -7.26 8.82 -4.63
N ALA A 44 -6.97 7.68 -5.27
CA ALA A 44 -6.14 6.62 -4.70
C ALA A 44 -4.71 7.13 -4.44
N LEU A 45 -4.13 7.92 -5.35
CA LEU A 45 -2.81 8.53 -5.12
C LEU A 45 -2.82 9.49 -3.93
N MET A 46 -3.84 10.34 -3.82
CA MET A 46 -3.98 11.27 -2.71
C MET A 46 -4.12 10.54 -1.38
N PHE A 47 -4.87 9.43 -1.34
CA PHE A 47 -4.94 8.55 -0.19
C PHE A 47 -3.55 8.02 0.18
N MET A 48 -2.80 7.48 -0.79
CA MET A 48 -1.46 6.94 -0.53
C MET A 48 -0.51 8.01 0.02
N LEU A 49 -0.55 9.22 -0.52
CA LEU A 49 0.29 10.33 -0.05
C LEU A 49 -0.09 10.82 1.36
N ALA A 50 -1.37 10.74 1.72
CA ALA A 50 -1.87 11.22 3.01
C ALA A 50 -1.81 10.19 4.13
N HIS A 51 -1.85 8.89 3.80
CA HIS A 51 -2.04 7.82 4.78
C HIS A 51 -1.00 6.69 4.73
N CYS A 52 -0.07 6.69 3.77
CA CYS A 52 0.94 5.63 3.66
C CYS A 52 2.36 6.13 3.91
N SER A 53 3.09 5.37 4.72
CA SER A 53 4.53 5.46 4.91
C SER A 53 5.20 4.74 3.73
N MET A 54 5.88 5.48 2.86
CA MET A 54 6.46 4.95 1.63
C MET A 54 7.98 5.09 1.60
N SER A 55 8.65 4.07 1.07
CA SER A 55 10.10 4.12 0.88
C SER A 55 10.45 5.01 -0.32
N ALA A 56 11.68 5.54 -0.32
CA ALA A 56 12.19 6.30 -1.47
C ALA A 56 12.15 5.48 -2.78
N TYR A 57 12.32 4.16 -2.68
CA TYR A 57 12.24 3.25 -3.81
C TYR A 57 10.81 3.18 -4.40
N VAL A 58 9.79 3.04 -3.56
CA VAL A 58 8.38 3.10 -4.00
C VAL A 58 8.06 4.44 -4.61
N PHE A 59 8.50 5.53 -4.00
CA PHE A 59 8.31 6.87 -4.52
C PHE A 59 8.89 7.01 -5.94
N GLN A 60 10.13 6.58 -6.16
CA GLN A 60 10.77 6.64 -7.47
C GLN A 60 10.04 5.75 -8.49
N GLU A 61 9.84 4.48 -8.17
CA GLU A 61 9.36 3.50 -9.13
C GLU A 61 7.87 3.65 -9.46
N ARG A 62 7.05 4.08 -8.50
CA ARG A 62 5.61 4.17 -8.67
C ARG A 62 5.14 5.58 -8.90
N LEU A 63 5.53 6.54 -8.06
CA LEU A 63 5.02 7.91 -8.12
C LEU A 63 5.76 8.74 -9.17
N HIS A 64 7.08 8.89 -9.04
CA HIS A 64 7.90 9.70 -9.96
C HIS A 64 7.80 9.19 -11.40
N ASN A 65 7.94 7.88 -11.59
CA ASN A 65 7.82 7.24 -12.90
C ASN A 65 6.35 7.07 -13.37
N LYS A 66 5.37 7.53 -12.58
CA LYS A 66 3.92 7.47 -12.85
C LYS A 66 3.40 6.08 -13.24
N LYS A 67 4.05 5.01 -12.76
CA LYS A 67 3.64 3.63 -13.05
C LYS A 67 2.31 3.28 -12.39
N TYR A 68 1.90 3.99 -11.33
CA TYR A 68 0.60 3.82 -10.68
C TYR A 68 -0.59 3.98 -11.64
N ARG A 69 -0.47 4.83 -12.67
CA ARG A 69 -1.52 5.07 -13.69
C ARG A 69 -1.85 3.85 -14.54
N LYS A 70 -1.01 2.82 -14.53
CA LYS A 70 -1.20 1.59 -15.29
C LYS A 70 -1.83 0.47 -14.46
N LEU A 71 -2.05 0.69 -13.17
CA LEU A 71 -2.67 -0.29 -12.29
C LEU A 71 -4.17 -0.33 -12.53
N SER A 72 -4.77 -1.53 -12.47
CA SER A 72 -6.21 -1.75 -12.63
C SER A 72 -6.78 -2.48 -11.41
N ALA A 73 -8.02 -2.14 -11.04
CA ALA A 73 -8.78 -2.85 -10.00
C ALA A 73 -8.97 -4.34 -10.33
N ASP A 74 -9.01 -4.70 -11.61
CA ASP A 74 -9.19 -6.10 -12.07
C ASP A 74 -8.02 -7.01 -11.66
N ASP A 75 -6.83 -6.43 -11.48
CA ASP A 75 -5.62 -7.14 -11.08
C ASP A 75 -5.47 -7.24 -9.54
N ALA A 76 -6.47 -6.79 -8.78
CA ALA A 76 -6.40 -6.77 -7.31
C ALA A 76 -6.43 -8.20 -6.74
N LEU A 77 -5.46 -8.51 -5.90
CA LEU A 77 -5.56 -9.66 -5.01
C LEU A 77 -6.68 -9.48 -3.98
N SER A 78 -7.07 -10.57 -3.33
CA SER A 78 -7.94 -10.46 -2.15
C SER A 78 -7.24 -9.65 -1.04
N PRO A 79 -8.00 -8.87 -0.24
CA PRO A 79 -7.48 -8.14 0.92
C PRO A 79 -6.53 -8.95 1.80
N ASP A 80 -6.97 -10.14 2.24
CA ASP A 80 -6.22 -11.03 3.12
C ASP A 80 -4.92 -11.54 2.47
N GLU A 81 -4.92 -11.85 1.16
CA GLU A 81 -3.69 -12.23 0.47
C GLU A 81 -2.70 -11.07 0.35
N ALA A 82 -3.19 -9.88 0.00
CA ALA A 82 -2.35 -8.69 -0.11
C ALA A 82 -1.73 -8.31 1.25
N ALA A 83 -2.55 -8.29 2.30
CA ALA A 83 -2.14 -7.98 3.67
C ALA A 83 -1.11 -8.97 4.22
N ARG A 84 -1.30 -10.29 4.01
CA ARG A 84 -0.33 -11.30 4.45
C ARG A 84 1.04 -11.10 3.82
N ARG A 85 1.09 -10.74 2.53
CA ARG A 85 2.36 -10.46 1.85
C ARG A 85 3.02 -9.18 2.37
N ALA A 86 2.24 -8.13 2.59
CA ALA A 86 2.73 -6.89 3.20
C ALA A 86 3.34 -7.16 4.59
N LYS A 87 2.66 -7.98 5.41
CA LYS A 87 3.12 -8.37 6.74
C LYS A 87 4.44 -9.14 6.72
N VAL A 88 4.59 -10.13 5.82
CA VAL A 88 5.86 -10.88 5.69
C VAL A 88 7.04 -9.93 5.41
N ILE A 89 6.83 -8.93 4.56
CA ILE A 89 7.87 -7.97 4.21
C ILE A 89 8.17 -7.05 5.39
N TYR A 90 7.13 -6.59 6.09
CA TYR A 90 7.28 -5.81 7.32
C TYR A 90 8.08 -6.58 8.38
N ASP A 91 7.70 -7.82 8.68
CA ASP A 91 8.38 -8.68 9.65
C ASP A 91 9.87 -8.87 9.27
N MET A 92 10.18 -9.04 7.97
CA MET A 92 11.56 -9.11 7.49
C MET A 92 12.34 -7.80 7.73
N MET A 93 11.71 -6.65 7.53
CA MET A 93 12.32 -5.34 7.78
C MET A 93 12.59 -5.12 9.26
N GLU A 94 11.66 -5.49 10.14
CA GLU A 94 11.87 -5.46 11.59
C GLU A 94 13.04 -6.34 12.01
N ILE A 95 13.10 -7.60 11.53
CA ILE A 95 14.20 -8.53 11.84
C ILE A 95 15.56 -7.97 11.39
N SER A 96 15.59 -7.26 10.27
CA SER A 96 16.81 -6.64 9.75
C SER A 96 17.27 -5.39 10.53
N GLY A 97 16.48 -4.92 11.50
CA GLY A 97 16.78 -3.70 12.26
C GLY A 97 16.55 -2.42 11.48
N TYR A 98 15.76 -2.46 10.40
CA TYR A 98 15.52 -1.30 9.52
C TYR A 98 14.89 -0.10 10.27
N PHE A 99 14.12 -0.39 11.32
CA PHE A 99 13.43 0.62 12.14
C PHE A 99 14.16 0.97 13.43
N SER A 100 15.33 0.37 13.69
CA SER A 100 16.13 0.62 14.88
C SER A 100 17.08 1.80 14.65
N THR A 101 16.60 3.01 14.90
CA THR A 101 17.45 4.23 15.05
C THR A 101 17.47 4.71 16.48
#